data_AF-A0A7C5MXK3-F1
#
_entry.id   AF-A0A7C5MXK3-F1
#
_cell.length_a   1.000
_cell.length_b   1.000
_cell.length_c   1.000
_cell.angle_alpha   90.00
_cell.angle_beta   90.00
_cell.angle_gamma   90.00
#
_symmetry.space_group_name_H-M   'P 1'
#
loop_
_entity.id
_entity.type
_entity.pdbx_description
1 polymer ?
#
loop_
_entity_poly.entity_id
_entity_poly.type
_entity_poly.pdbx_seq_one_letter_code
_entity_poly.pdbx_strand_id
1 'polypeptide(L)'
;NVPMWYFDIRRVRRGYYVVEFIQVPHDDLDRKDKSSVYRLTNRHVRILEKAIQDDPSRWLWSHRRWKRSPKENDVVDDGSFSDEIQ
;
A
#
# COMPACT_ATOMS: atom_id res chain seq x y z
N ASN A 1 -14.68 12.72 -6.60
CA ASN A 1 -13.58 11.90 -6.08
C ASN A 1 -14.09 10.47 -5.93
N VAL A 2 -13.34 9.43 -6.31
CA VAL A 2 -13.76 8.04 -6.03
C VAL A 2 -13.00 7.57 -4.80
N PRO A 3 -13.67 7.26 -3.68
CA PRO A 3 -12.99 6.89 -2.45
C PRO A 3 -12.28 5.54 -2.59
N MET A 4 -11.05 5.47 -2.07
CA MET A 4 -10.26 4.25 -1.99
C MET A 4 -10.24 3.75 -0.55
N TRP A 5 -10.47 2.45 -0.40
CA TRP A 5 -10.48 1.75 0.88
C TRP A 5 -9.49 0.59 0.85
N TYR A 6 -8.78 0.41 1.96
CA TYR A 6 -8.02 -0.79 2.28
C TYR A 6 -8.85 -1.68 3.22
N PHE A 7 -8.88 -2.98 2.94
CA PHE A 7 -9.61 -3.95 3.76
C PHE A 7 -8.59 -4.81 4.51
N ASP A 8 -8.47 -4.63 5.83
CA ASP A 8 -7.72 -5.57 6.66
C ASP A 8 -8.65 -6.70 7.11
N ILE A 9 -8.36 -7.91 6.66
CA ILE A 9 -9.18 -9.09 6.94
C ILE A 9 -8.43 -9.98 7.92
N ARG A 10 -9.00 -10.15 9.12
CA ARG A 10 -8.42 -10.94 10.21
C ARG A 10 -9.31 -12.12 10.54
N ARG A 11 -8.73 -13.32 10.52
CA ARG A 11 -9.42 -14.54 10.96
C ARG A 11 -9.31 -14.67 12.48
N VAL A 12 -10.43 -14.48 13.19
CA VAL A 12 -10.45 -14.56 14.67
C VAL A 12 -10.60 -16.01 15.14
N ARG A 13 -11.41 -16.81 14.43
CA ARG A 13 -11.57 -18.25 14.66
C ARG A 13 -12.08 -18.94 13.40
N ARG A 14 -12.20 -20.28 13.40
CA ARG A 14 -12.68 -21.02 12.22
C ARG A 14 -14.07 -20.54 11.78
N GLY A 15 -14.16 -20.00 10.57
CA GLY A 15 -15.40 -19.49 9.99
C GLY A 15 -15.77 -18.06 10.40
N TYR A 16 -14.97 -17.38 11.22
CA TYR A 16 -15.24 -16.02 11.68
C TYR A 16 -14.09 -15.09 11.31
N TYR A 17 -14.44 -14.04 10.57
CA TYR A 17 -13.52 -13.01 10.11
C TYR A 17 -13.99 -11.66 10.61
N VAL A 18 -13.05 -10.82 11.00
CA VAL A 18 -13.25 -9.40 11.22
C VAL A 18 -12.65 -8.68 10.03
N VAL A 19 -13.39 -7.71 9.49
CA VAL A 19 -12.93 -6.86 8.40
C VAL A 19 -12.90 -5.44 8.92
N GLU A 20 -11.73 -4.82 8.83
CA GLU A 20 -11.53 -3.43 9.14
C GLU A 20 -11.41 -2.62 7.85
N PHE A 21 -12.21 -1.56 7.76
CA PHE A 21 -12.27 -0.69 6.59
C PHE A 21 -11.42 0.55 6.88
N ILE A 22 -10.27 0.64 6.22
CA ILE A 22 -9.34 1.74 6.40
C ILE A 22 -9.44 2.64 5.17
N GLN A 23 -9.90 3.88 5.37
CA GLN A 23 -9.97 4.85 4.29
C GLN A 23 -8.55 5.30 3.92
N VAL A 24 -8.21 5.23 2.63
CA VAL A 24 -6.95 5.80 2.15
C VAL A 24 -7.15 7.31 1.97
N PRO A 25 -6.36 8.18 2.61
CA PRO A 25 -6.50 9.62 2.47
C PRO A 25 -6.32 10.07 1.01
N HIS A 26 -7.31 10.79 0.48
CA HIS A 26 -7.35 11.15 -0.94
C HIS A 26 -8.00 12.52 -1.22
N ASP A 27 -8.29 13.31 -0.18
CA ASP A 27 -8.98 14.60 -0.30
C ASP A 27 -8.09 15.71 -0.87
N ASP A 28 -6.77 15.56 -0.76
CA ASP A 28 -5.75 16.49 -1.25
C ASP A 28 -5.26 16.17 -2.68
N LEU A 29 -5.93 15.25 -3.39
CA LEU A 29 -5.48 14.74 -4.68
C LEU A 29 -6.30 15.30 -5.86
N ASP A 30 -5.61 15.68 -6.94
CA ASP A 30 -6.24 16.09 -8.19
C ASP A 30 -6.28 14.92 -9.19
N ARG A 31 -7.47 14.61 -9.69
CA ARG A 31 -7.70 13.53 -10.66
C ARG A 31 -7.01 13.76 -12.00
N LYS A 32 -6.71 15.01 -12.37
CA LYS A 32 -6.02 15.34 -13.63
C LYS A 32 -4.50 15.23 -13.53
N ASP A 33 -3.97 15.18 -12.32
CA ASP A 33 -2.54 15.12 -12.03
C ASP A 33 -2.08 13.66 -11.90
N LYS A 34 -1.14 13.25 -12.77
CA LYS A 34 -0.57 11.90 -12.73
C LYS A 34 0.19 11.63 -11.43
N SER A 35 0.81 12.65 -10.83
CA SER A 35 1.53 12.49 -9.56
C SER A 35 0.59 12.21 -8.39
N SER A 36 -0.69 12.64 -8.47
CA SER A 36 -1.72 12.31 -7.49
C SER A 36 -2.01 10.80 -7.44
N VAL A 37 -1.97 10.10 -8.58
CA VAL A 37 -2.11 8.63 -8.63
C VAL A 37 -0.94 7.94 -7.93
N TYR A 38 0.28 8.45 -8.14
CA TYR A 38 1.47 7.95 -7.47
C TYR A 38 1.38 8.12 -5.95
N ARG A 39 1.05 9.33 -5.48
CA ARG A 39 0.84 9.62 -4.04
C ARG A 39 -0.23 8.73 -3.42
N LEU A 40 -1.36 8.53 -4.11
CA LEU A 40 -2.43 7.66 -3.62
C LEU A 40 -1.97 6.20 -3.48
N THR A 41 -1.23 5.72 -4.49
CA THR A 41 -0.68 4.36 -4.49
C THR A 41 0.32 4.17 -3.37
N ASN A 42 1.23 5.12 -3.15
CA ASN A 42 2.20 5.05 -2.05
C ASN A 42 1.51 5.06 -0.68
N ARG A 43 0.45 5.85 -0.48
CA ARG A 43 -0.34 5.80 0.76
C ARG A 43 -0.98 4.44 0.99
N HIS A 44 -1.55 3.84 -0.05
CA HIS A 44 -2.09 2.50 0.02
C HIS A 44 -1.01 1.46 0.37
N VAL A 45 0.17 1.54 -0.27
CA VAL A 45 1.30 0.65 -0.01
C VAL A 45 1.79 0.78 1.44
N ARG A 46 1.88 1.99 2.00
CA ARG A 46 2.25 2.20 3.41
C ARG A 46 1.27 1.55 4.39
N ILE A 47 -0.04 1.64 4.13
CA ILE A 47 -1.06 0.95 4.95
C ILE A 47 -0.86 -0.57 4.86
N LEU A 48 -0.63 -1.09 3.65
CA LEU A 48 -0.37 -2.50 3.43
C LEU A 48 0.92 -2.98 4.13
N GLU A 49 2.02 -2.23 4.02
CA GLU A 49 3.29 -2.54 4.68
C GLU A 49 3.12 -2.63 6.19
N LYS A 50 2.42 -1.65 6.78
CA LYS A 50 2.07 -1.69 8.20
C LYS A 50 1.30 -2.96 8.56
N ALA A 51 0.27 -3.33 7.78
CA ALA A 51 -0.50 -4.55 8.03
C ALA A 51 0.35 -5.83 7.95
N ILE A 52 1.31 -5.89 7.00
CA ILE A 52 2.26 -7.00 6.88
C ILE A 52 3.22 -7.03 8.08
N GLN A 53 3.73 -5.88 8.53
CA GLN A 53 4.60 -5.78 9.70
C GLN A 53 3.89 -6.21 10.99
N ASP A 54 2.62 -5.79 11.15
CA ASP A 54 1.82 -6.08 12.34
C ASP A 54 1.53 -7.59 12.48
N ASP A 55 1.32 -8.32 11.37
CA ASP A 55 1.28 -9.79 11.38
C ASP A 55 1.70 -10.36 10.00
N PRO A 56 2.98 -10.75 9.87
CA PRO A 56 3.55 -11.27 8.63
C PRO A 56 2.87 -12.54 8.13
N SER A 57 2.29 -13.35 9.01
CA SER A 57 1.72 -14.66 8.63
C SER A 57 0.52 -14.55 7.69
N ARG A 58 -0.15 -13.39 7.69
CA ARG A 58 -1.31 -13.08 6.82
C ARG A 58 -0.93 -12.84 5.37
N TRP A 59 0.34 -12.55 5.09
CA TRP A 59 0.80 -12.28 3.73
C TRP A 59 1.03 -13.56 2.93
N LEU A 60 0.69 -13.52 1.65
CA LEU A 60 0.91 -14.63 0.71
C LEU A 60 2.37 -14.65 0.23
N TRP A 61 3.30 -15.06 1.11
CA TRP A 61 4.75 -15.10 0.82
C TRP A 61 5.14 -15.97 -0.38
N SER A 62 4.30 -16.94 -0.75
CA SER A 62 4.49 -17.76 -1.95
C SER A 62 4.32 -16.96 -3.25
N HIS A 63 3.70 -15.77 -3.20
CA HIS A 63 3.54 -14.92 -4.36
C HIS A 63 4.86 -14.19 -4.68
N ARG A 64 5.45 -14.49 -5.84
CA ARG A 64 6.61 -13.71 -6.34
C ARG A 64 6.13 -12.34 -6.84
N ARG A 65 5.94 -11.38 -5.93
CA ARG A 65 5.48 -10.02 -6.27
C ARG A 65 6.52 -9.23 -7.07
N TRP A 66 7.79 -9.38 -6.71
CA TRP A 66 8.91 -8.63 -7.30
C TRP A 66 9.53 -9.32 -8.52
N LYS A 67 8.72 -9.97 -9.37
CA LYS A 67 9.20 -10.66 -10.59
C LYS A 67 9.80 -9.72 -11.63
N ARG A 68 9.38 -8.45 -11.62
CA ARG A 68 9.81 -7.43 -12.58
C ARG A 68 10.70 -6.45 -11.83
N SER A 69 11.97 -6.39 -12.21
CA SER A 69 12.83 -5.28 -11.81
C SER A 69 12.44 -4.04 -12.62
N PRO A 70 12.48 -2.84 -12.03
CA PRO A 70 12.41 -1.59 -12.79
C PRO A 70 13.45 -1.64 -13.91
N LYS A 71 13.11 -1.19 -15.12
CA LYS A 71 14.16 -0.95 -16.12
C LYS A 71 14.94 0.28 -15.66
N GLU A 72 16.20 0.37 -16.05
CA GLU A 72 17.12 1.46 -15.67
C GLU A 72 16.55 2.87 -15.92
N ASN A 73 15.59 2.99 -16.85
CA ASN A 73 14.91 4.24 -17.21
C ASN A 73 13.60 4.52 -16.45
N ASP A 74 13.14 3.63 -15.56
CA ASP A 74 11.88 3.74 -14.82
C ASP A 74 12.05 4.29 -13.38
N VAL A 75 13.28 4.69 -13.00
CA VAL A 75 13.55 5.27 -11.68
C VAL A 75 12.93 6.67 -11.63
N VAL A 76 11.76 6.76 -11.00
CA VAL A 76 11.15 8.03 -10.66
C VAL A 76 11.77 8.47 -9.34
N ASP A 77 12.61 9.50 -9.38
CA ASP A 77 13.11 10.19 -8.19
C ASP A 77 11.92 10.86 -7.49
N ASP A 78 11.41 10.24 -6.43
CA ASP A 78 10.21 10.66 -5.71
C ASP A 78 10.53 11.33 -4.36
N GLY A 79 11.82 11.53 -4.06
CA GLY A 79 12.29 12.24 -2.85
C GLY A 79 11.79 11.66 -1.53
N SER A 80 11.24 10.44 -1.50
CA SER A 80 10.53 9.90 -0.33
C SER A 80 11.34 8.91 0.51
N PHE A 81 12.59 8.64 0.10
CA PHE A 81 13.56 7.79 0.82
C PHE A 81 14.66 8.58 1.56
N SER A 82 14.46 9.88 1.81
CA SER A 82 15.48 10.75 2.41
C SER A 82 15.37 10.96 3.93
N ASP A 83 14.42 10.31 4.59
CA ASP A 83 14.33 10.35 6.06
C ASP A 83 14.55 8.93 6.63
N GLU A 84 15.54 8.82 7.50
CA GLU A 84 15.92 7.65 8.34
C GLU A 84 16.80 6.55 7.71
N ILE A 85 18.08 6.86 7.51
CA ILE A 85 19.16 6.00 8.04
C ILE A 85 20.07 6.91 8.87
N GLN A 86 20.02 6.74 10.19
CA GLN A 86 21.02 7.26 11.11
C GLN A 86 22.02 6.15 11.44
#